data_AF-A0A955S167-F1
#
_entry.id   AF-A0A955S167-F1
#
_cell.length_a   1.000
_cell.length_b   1.000
_cell.length_c   1.000
_cell.angle_alpha   90.00
_cell.angle_beta   90.00
_cell.angle_gamma   90.00
#
_symmetry.space_group_name_H-M   'P 1'
#
loop_
_entity.id
_entity.type
_entity.pdbx_description
1 polymer ?
#
loop_
_entity_poly.entity_id
_entity_poly.type
_entity_poly.pdbx_seq_one_letter_code
_entity_poly.pdbx_strand_id
1 'polypeptide(L)'
;MKEKIPCRQEPVIIPPMRRVQRVHVIVFCALFLSGCSQAVEVSKTVWGSSTRALDHARVEGVSKSYDCTIDDCFDVVLLLDRTNRSELLENKEYYTNVTESPGVFDIFIKDRLHARIIVMGIEGNVNTTEVGIFFERDNLDMVRVDVSSLSSSAKRKVADAVFNELDRHFAGTATDR
;
A
#
# COMPACT_ATOMS: atom_id res chain seq x y z
N MET A 1 -61.25 -32.87 44.02
CA MET A 1 -61.80 -33.32 42.72
C MET A 1 -61.78 -32.14 41.77
N LYS A 2 -60.95 -32.15 40.72
CA LYS A 2 -60.94 -31.15 39.65
C LYS A 2 -61.17 -31.88 38.33
N GLU A 3 -62.31 -31.61 37.72
CA GLU A 3 -62.74 -32.10 36.42
C GLU A 3 -61.82 -31.57 35.31
N LYS A 4 -61.39 -32.45 34.40
CA LYS A 4 -60.68 -32.10 33.17
C LYS A 4 -61.69 -31.87 32.05
N ILE A 5 -61.71 -30.67 31.49
CA ILE A 5 -62.45 -30.35 30.26
C ILE A 5 -61.51 -30.60 29.06
N PRO A 6 -61.92 -31.34 28.02
CA PRO A 6 -61.09 -31.57 26.85
C PRO A 6 -61.16 -30.39 25.87
N CYS A 7 -60.00 -29.89 25.44
CA CYS A 7 -59.87 -28.88 24.40
C CYS A 7 -60.19 -29.46 23.02
N ARG A 8 -61.08 -28.77 22.30
CA ARG A 8 -61.48 -29.04 20.91
C ARG A 8 -60.41 -28.47 19.97
N GLN A 9 -59.89 -29.27 19.04
CA GLN A 9 -58.97 -28.82 18.00
C GLN A 9 -59.75 -28.40 16.75
N GLU A 10 -59.46 -27.21 16.23
CA GLU A 10 -59.92 -26.75 14.92
C GLU A 10 -58.93 -27.19 13.81
N PRO A 11 -59.44 -27.53 12.61
CA PRO A 11 -58.59 -27.94 11.50
C PRO A 11 -57.89 -26.73 10.86
N VAL A 12 -56.57 -26.85 10.72
CA VAL A 12 -55.70 -25.87 10.04
C VAL A 12 -55.83 -26.03 8.53
N ILE A 13 -56.35 -24.99 7.85
CA ILE A 13 -56.47 -24.93 6.39
C ILE A 13 -55.21 -24.26 5.83
N ILE A 14 -54.39 -25.00 5.08
CA ILE A 14 -53.15 -24.52 4.46
C ILE A 14 -53.44 -24.11 3.00
N PRO A 15 -53.17 -22.86 2.57
CA PRO A 15 -53.38 -22.46 1.18
C PRO A 15 -52.25 -22.94 0.26
N PRO A 16 -52.54 -23.26 -1.01
CA PRO A 16 -51.54 -23.73 -1.97
C PRO A 16 -50.66 -22.57 -2.49
N MET A 17 -49.43 -22.48 -1.99
CA MET A 17 -48.37 -21.62 -2.55
C MET A 17 -47.64 -22.33 -3.69
N ARG A 18 -47.96 -22.03 -4.96
CA ARG A 18 -47.19 -22.60 -6.10
C ARG A 18 -46.88 -21.70 -7.29
N ARG A 19 -47.05 -20.37 -7.20
CA ARG A 19 -46.66 -19.45 -8.30
C ARG A 19 -45.72 -18.30 -7.94
N VAL A 20 -45.65 -17.87 -6.67
CA VAL A 20 -44.86 -16.68 -6.27
C VAL A 20 -43.35 -16.95 -6.17
N GLN A 21 -42.94 -18.22 -6.04
CA GLN A 21 -41.54 -18.61 -5.85
C GLN A 21 -40.69 -18.51 -7.13
N ARG A 22 -41.30 -18.62 -8.33
CA ARG A 22 -40.56 -18.58 -9.60
C ARG A 22 -40.12 -17.18 -10.00
N VAL A 23 -40.88 -16.14 -9.62
CA VAL A 23 -40.56 -14.75 -9.96
C VAL A 23 -39.38 -14.23 -9.14
N HIS A 24 -39.29 -14.62 -7.86
CA HIS A 24 -38.18 -14.22 -6.98
C HIS A 24 -36.84 -14.78 -7.45
N VAL A 25 -36.81 -16.02 -7.96
CA VAL A 25 -35.58 -16.63 -8.49
C VAL A 25 -35.08 -15.89 -9.74
N ILE A 26 -35.98 -15.47 -10.63
CA ILE A 26 -35.60 -14.74 -11.86
C ILE A 26 -35.06 -13.35 -11.53
N VAL A 27 -35.70 -12.62 -10.61
CA VAL A 27 -35.22 -11.29 -10.17
C VAL A 27 -33.88 -11.38 -9.45
N PHE A 28 -33.69 -12.40 -8.61
CA PHE A 28 -32.41 -12.64 -7.93
C PHE A 28 -31.31 -12.97 -8.96
N CYS A 29 -31.55 -13.88 -9.91
CA CYS A 29 -30.59 -14.17 -10.98
C CYS A 29 -30.25 -12.93 -11.84
N ALA A 30 -31.22 -12.05 -12.13
CA ALA A 30 -30.96 -10.83 -12.90
C ALA A 30 -30.03 -9.85 -12.15
N LEU A 31 -30.14 -9.76 -10.81
CA LEU A 31 -29.28 -8.90 -9.99
C LEU A 31 -27.84 -9.44 -9.86
N PHE A 32 -27.64 -10.76 -9.93
CA PHE A 32 -26.30 -11.35 -9.95
C PHE A 32 -25.64 -11.37 -11.33
N LEU A 33 -26.42 -11.22 -12.41
CA LEU A 33 -25.91 -11.11 -13.78
C LEU A 33 -25.53 -9.67 -14.19
N SER A 34 -26.03 -8.65 -13.48
CA SER A 34 -25.46 -7.30 -13.55
C SER A 34 -24.13 -7.26 -12.80
N GLY A 35 -23.06 -7.66 -13.49
CA GLY A 35 -21.72 -7.76 -12.93
C GLY A 35 -21.23 -6.46 -12.27
N CYS A 36 -20.63 -6.61 -11.09
CA CYS A 36 -20.00 -5.54 -10.30
C CYS A 36 -18.70 -4.98 -10.94
N SER A 37 -18.63 -4.86 -12.27
CA SER A 37 -17.41 -4.52 -13.00
C SER A 37 -17.00 -3.05 -12.87
N GLN A 38 -17.87 -2.14 -12.41
CA GLN A 38 -17.57 -0.70 -12.42
C GLN A 38 -17.21 -0.08 -11.05
N ALA A 39 -17.35 -0.81 -9.94
CA ALA A 39 -17.04 -0.26 -8.61
C ALA A 39 -15.54 -0.25 -8.29
N VAL A 40 -14.72 -0.96 -9.07
CA VAL A 40 -13.27 -1.13 -8.79
C VAL A 40 -12.41 -0.06 -9.46
N GLU A 41 -12.96 0.69 -10.42
CA GLU A 41 -12.18 1.70 -11.15
C GLU A 41 -12.16 3.08 -10.47
N VAL A 42 -13.19 3.43 -9.69
CA VAL A 42 -13.31 4.78 -9.10
C VAL A 42 -12.24 5.04 -8.02
N SER A 43 -11.81 4.02 -7.29
CA SER A 43 -10.74 4.16 -6.29
C SER A 43 -9.34 4.31 -6.90
N LYS A 44 -9.13 3.88 -8.15
CA LYS A 44 -7.84 4.04 -8.84
C LYS A 44 -7.61 5.45 -9.38
N THR A 45 -8.69 6.15 -9.74
CA THR A 45 -8.60 7.49 -10.36
C THR A 45 -8.11 8.56 -9.38
N VAL A 46 -8.47 8.46 -8.10
CA VAL A 46 -8.06 9.46 -7.08
C VAL A 46 -6.56 9.38 -6.79
N TRP A 47 -5.99 8.18 -6.75
CA TRP A 47 -4.56 8.00 -6.44
C TRP A 47 -3.63 8.21 -7.64
N GLY A 48 -4.12 7.98 -8.86
CA GLY A 48 -3.36 8.27 -10.07
C GLY A 48 -2.95 9.74 -10.19
N SER A 49 -3.78 10.67 -9.69
CA SER A 49 -3.47 12.10 -9.67
C SER A 49 -2.23 12.44 -8.84
N SER A 50 -2.07 11.81 -7.67
CA SER A 50 -0.95 12.12 -6.79
C SER A 50 0.37 11.56 -7.31
N THR A 51 0.35 10.33 -7.85
CA THR A 51 1.54 9.77 -8.51
C THR A 51 1.98 10.59 -9.72
N ARG A 52 1.05 11.15 -10.50
CA ARG A 52 1.38 12.08 -11.61
C ARG A 52 1.99 13.39 -11.10
N ALA A 53 1.47 13.94 -10.00
CA ALA A 53 2.03 15.14 -9.40
C ALA A 53 3.46 14.92 -8.90
N LEU A 54 3.73 13.77 -8.28
CA LEU A 54 5.09 13.40 -7.84
C LEU A 54 6.04 13.15 -9.01
N ASP A 55 5.56 12.56 -10.09
CA ASP A 55 6.34 12.35 -11.31
C ASP A 55 6.67 13.69 -11.99
N HIS A 56 5.72 14.63 -12.02
CA HIS A 56 6.01 16.00 -12.48
C HIS A 56 7.00 16.73 -11.57
N ALA A 57 6.87 16.57 -10.25
CA ALA A 57 7.80 17.15 -9.26
C ALA A 57 9.19 16.49 -9.30
N ARG A 58 9.35 15.35 -9.99
CA ARG A 58 10.62 14.63 -10.12
C ARG A 58 11.69 15.43 -10.86
N VAL A 59 11.29 16.34 -11.76
CA VAL A 59 12.21 17.26 -12.46
C VAL A 59 12.99 18.14 -11.47
N GLU A 60 12.40 18.45 -10.32
CA GLU A 60 13.02 19.21 -9.23
C GLU A 60 13.46 18.30 -8.06
N GLY A 61 13.50 16.98 -8.29
CA GLY A 61 13.90 15.98 -7.31
C GLY A 61 15.36 16.12 -6.89
N VAL A 62 15.72 15.48 -5.78
CA VAL A 62 17.13 15.26 -5.42
C VAL A 62 17.50 13.87 -5.91
N SER A 63 18.60 13.75 -6.64
CA SER A 63 19.00 12.51 -7.31
C SER A 63 20.41 12.10 -6.91
N LYS A 64 20.65 10.80 -6.74
CA LYS A 64 21.99 10.24 -6.56
C LYS A 64 22.09 8.86 -7.23
N SER A 65 23.23 8.55 -7.83
CA SER A 65 23.45 7.27 -8.52
C SER A 65 24.29 6.30 -7.70
N TYR A 66 23.93 5.03 -7.76
CA TYR A 66 24.56 3.93 -7.02
C TYR A 66 24.87 2.75 -7.94
N ASP A 67 25.97 2.05 -7.67
CA ASP A 67 26.33 0.78 -8.33
C ASP A 67 25.61 -0.37 -7.63
N CYS A 68 24.36 -0.61 -8.04
CA CYS A 68 23.44 -1.58 -7.47
C CYS A 68 22.43 -2.01 -8.53
N THR A 69 21.78 -3.16 -8.34
CA THR A 69 20.57 -3.47 -9.12
C THR A 69 19.38 -2.70 -8.56
N ILE A 70 18.33 -2.52 -9.37
CA ILE A 70 17.10 -1.87 -8.91
C ILE A 70 16.53 -2.61 -7.70
N ASP A 71 16.53 -3.95 -7.71
CA ASP A 71 15.99 -4.75 -6.61
C ASP A 71 16.78 -4.58 -5.31
N ASP A 72 18.11 -4.53 -5.37
CA ASP A 72 18.94 -4.35 -4.18
C ASP A 72 18.72 -2.96 -3.56
N CYS A 73 18.79 -1.90 -4.38
CA CYS A 73 18.54 -0.55 -3.91
C CYS A 73 17.10 -0.37 -3.39
N PHE A 74 16.12 -1.01 -4.04
CA PHE A 74 14.74 -1.01 -3.58
C PHE A 74 14.62 -1.67 -2.20
N ASP A 75 15.25 -2.82 -1.99
CA ASP A 75 15.21 -3.58 -0.74
C ASP A 75 15.87 -2.84 0.42
N VAL A 76 17.00 -2.18 0.17
CA VAL A 76 17.66 -1.33 1.18
C VAL A 76 16.73 -0.19 1.62
N VAL A 77 16.03 0.46 0.69
CA VAL A 77 15.08 1.53 1.04
C VAL A 77 13.89 1.00 1.86
N LEU A 78 13.46 -0.24 1.64
CA LEU A 78 12.39 -0.86 2.45
C LEU A 78 12.78 -1.06 3.92
N LEU A 79 14.08 -1.09 4.25
CA LEU A 79 14.56 -1.19 5.64
C LEU A 79 14.26 0.07 6.47
N LEU A 80 13.96 1.20 5.81
CA LEU A 80 13.63 2.47 6.46
C LEU A 80 12.17 2.57 6.91
N ASP A 81 11.33 1.59 6.55
CA ASP A 81 9.91 1.56 6.93
C ASP A 81 9.71 1.34 8.43
N ARG A 82 8.87 2.17 9.04
CA ARG A 82 8.49 2.02 10.45
C ARG A 82 7.59 0.81 10.68
N THR A 83 6.71 0.48 9.74
CA THR A 83 5.67 -0.55 9.94
C THR A 83 6.27 -1.94 10.06
N ASN A 84 7.22 -2.28 9.19
CA ASN A 84 7.94 -3.56 9.22
C ASN A 84 8.66 -3.85 10.54
N ARG A 85 8.95 -2.82 11.35
CA ARG A 85 9.64 -2.98 12.64
C ARG A 85 8.77 -3.68 13.68
N SER A 86 7.47 -3.45 13.69
CA SER A 86 6.55 -4.03 14.68
C SER A 86 6.40 -5.54 14.50
N GLU A 87 6.34 -6.02 13.26
CA GLU A 87 6.26 -7.46 12.95
C GLU A 87 7.60 -8.19 13.17
N LEU A 88 8.73 -7.51 12.93
CA LEU A 88 10.06 -8.06 13.21
C LEU A 88 10.34 -8.18 14.71
N LEU A 89 9.78 -7.30 15.54
CA LEU A 89 9.96 -7.35 17.00
C LEU A 89 9.20 -8.52 17.66
N GLU A 90 8.13 -9.03 17.05
CA GLU A 90 7.40 -10.20 17.57
C GLU A 90 8.11 -11.54 17.29
N ASN A 91 9.05 -11.59 16.34
CA ASN A 91 9.72 -12.83 15.90
C ASN A 91 11.22 -12.93 16.27
N LYS A 92 11.74 -12.06 17.16
CA LYS A 92 13.19 -11.92 17.40
C LYS A 92 13.79 -13.01 18.30
N GLU A 93 14.32 -14.07 17.69
CA GLU A 93 15.43 -14.87 18.27
C GLU A 93 16.68 -14.94 17.35
N TYR A 94 16.67 -14.38 16.12
CA TYR A 94 17.68 -14.77 15.11
C TYR A 94 18.58 -13.67 14.47
N TYR A 95 18.35 -12.36 14.66
CA TYR A 95 19.22 -11.33 14.06
C TYR A 95 19.85 -10.40 15.11
N THR A 96 21.03 -10.76 15.61
CA THR A 96 21.73 -10.03 16.70
C THR A 96 22.70 -8.92 16.26
N ASN A 97 22.92 -8.68 14.97
CA ASN A 97 23.92 -7.70 14.52
C ASN A 97 23.40 -6.62 13.53
N VAL A 98 22.08 -6.56 13.28
CA VAL A 98 21.53 -5.49 12.43
C VAL A 98 21.44 -4.22 13.29
N THR A 99 22.25 -3.23 12.94
CA THR A 99 22.21 -1.91 13.60
C THR A 99 20.83 -1.32 13.35
N GLU A 100 20.01 -1.30 14.39
CA GLU A 100 18.58 -1.04 14.30
C GLU A 100 18.32 0.44 13.99
N SER A 101 18.24 0.78 12.69
CA SER A 101 17.91 2.14 12.26
C SER A 101 16.46 2.47 12.71
N PRO A 102 16.21 3.60 13.41
CA PRO A 102 14.84 4.06 13.67
C PRO A 102 14.15 4.32 12.34
N GLY A 103 13.02 3.64 12.09
CA GLY A 103 12.24 3.83 10.86
C GLY A 103 11.87 5.30 10.69
N VAL A 104 12.08 5.84 9.49
CA VAL A 104 12.02 7.30 9.25
C VAL A 104 10.65 7.73 8.73
N PHE A 105 9.95 6.83 8.04
CA PHE A 105 8.65 7.09 7.40
C PHE A 105 7.84 5.79 7.29
N ASP A 106 6.58 5.93 6.91
CA ASP A 106 5.68 4.81 6.65
C ASP A 106 5.57 4.60 5.13
N ILE A 107 5.79 3.37 4.67
CA ILE A 107 5.59 3.03 3.26
C ILE A 107 4.10 2.93 2.95
N PHE A 108 3.66 3.74 2.00
CA PHE A 108 2.26 3.77 1.54
C PHE A 108 2.04 2.94 0.29
N ILE A 109 2.96 3.03 -0.68
CA ILE A 109 2.92 2.25 -1.92
C ILE A 109 4.27 1.63 -2.18
N LYS A 110 4.26 0.33 -2.45
CA LYS A 110 5.39 -0.44 -2.97
C LYS A 110 5.05 -0.92 -4.36
N ASP A 111 5.71 -0.35 -5.37
CA ASP A 111 5.44 -0.67 -6.78
C ASP A 111 6.74 -1.02 -7.49
N ARG A 112 7.13 -2.29 -7.38
CA ARG A 112 8.37 -2.81 -7.99
C ARG A 112 8.33 -2.77 -9.52
N LEU A 113 7.16 -2.99 -10.13
CA LEU A 113 7.01 -3.02 -11.59
C LEU A 113 7.35 -1.66 -12.21
N HIS A 114 6.97 -0.58 -11.54
CA HIS A 114 7.30 0.79 -11.95
C HIS A 114 8.51 1.36 -11.18
N ALA A 115 9.25 0.52 -10.46
CA ALA A 115 10.44 0.87 -9.70
C ALA A 115 10.27 2.15 -8.88
N ARG A 116 9.23 2.18 -8.02
CA ARG A 116 8.95 3.34 -7.15
C ARG A 116 8.37 2.94 -5.80
N ILE A 117 8.62 3.79 -4.81
CA ILE A 117 8.07 3.70 -3.45
C ILE A 117 7.47 5.05 -3.10
N ILE A 118 6.24 5.07 -2.57
CA ILE A 118 5.62 6.28 -2.03
C ILE A 118 5.59 6.15 -0.51
N VAL A 119 6.08 7.17 0.19
CA VAL A 119 6.19 7.21 1.65
C VAL A 119 5.42 8.40 2.22
N MET A 120 4.95 8.25 3.46
CA MET A 120 4.22 9.26 4.23
C MET A 120 4.69 9.24 5.70
N GLY A 121 4.05 10.02 6.58
CA GLY A 121 4.35 9.98 8.02
C GLY A 121 5.69 10.63 8.39
N ILE A 122 6.18 11.56 7.58
CA ILE A 122 7.50 12.18 7.75
C ILE A 122 7.47 13.13 8.95
N GLU A 123 8.37 12.89 9.92
CA GLU A 123 8.38 13.62 11.19
C GLU A 123 8.56 15.13 10.99
N GLY A 124 7.76 15.93 11.68
CA GLY A 124 7.77 17.39 11.59
C GLY A 124 7.13 17.97 10.32
N ASN A 125 6.46 17.12 9.52
CA ASN A 125 5.68 17.51 8.36
C ASN A 125 4.23 17.01 8.54
N VAL A 126 3.30 17.42 7.67
CA VAL A 126 1.92 16.92 7.74
C VAL A 126 1.95 15.42 7.45
N ASN A 127 1.29 14.60 8.27
CA ASN A 127 1.36 13.13 8.18
C ASN A 127 0.94 12.58 6.81
N THR A 128 0.10 13.32 6.07
CA THR A 128 -0.37 12.97 4.71
C THR A 128 0.54 13.51 3.60
N THR A 129 1.73 14.03 3.93
CA THR A 129 2.67 14.53 2.93
C THR A 129 3.30 13.35 2.21
N GLU A 130 3.01 13.21 0.92
CA GLU A 130 3.57 12.16 0.08
C GLU A 130 4.96 12.55 -0.44
N VAL A 131 5.87 11.59 -0.41
CA VAL A 131 7.19 11.67 -1.05
C VAL A 131 7.38 10.43 -1.91
N GLY A 132 7.75 10.63 -3.17
CA GLY A 132 8.08 9.55 -4.09
C GLY A 132 9.59 9.29 -4.11
N ILE A 133 9.97 8.03 -4.08
CA ILE A 133 11.32 7.53 -4.28
C ILE A 133 11.27 6.69 -5.56
N PHE A 134 12.03 7.09 -6.58
CA PHE A 134 12.01 6.49 -7.89
C PHE A 134 13.38 5.91 -8.22
N PHE A 135 13.40 4.74 -8.84
CA PHE A 135 14.61 4.05 -9.26
C PHE A 135 14.62 4.00 -10.77
N GLU A 136 15.67 4.54 -11.38
CA GLU A 136 15.85 4.53 -12.83
C GLU A 136 17.23 4.01 -13.17
N ARG A 137 17.30 3.20 -14.21
CA ARG A 137 18.58 2.67 -14.67
C ARG A 137 19.31 3.75 -15.47
N ASP A 138 20.46 4.23 -14.97
CA ASP A 138 21.31 5.20 -15.67
C ASP A 138 22.26 4.47 -16.65
N ASN A 139 22.81 3.32 -16.23
CA ASN A 139 23.67 2.44 -17.03
C ASN A 139 23.41 0.96 -16.69
N LEU A 140 24.15 0.00 -17.28
CA LEU A 140 23.93 -1.44 -17.04
C LEU A 140 23.95 -1.81 -15.55
N ASP A 141 24.86 -1.20 -14.78
CA ASP A 141 25.10 -1.53 -13.38
C ASP A 141 24.81 -0.35 -12.43
N MET A 142 24.41 0.82 -12.96
CA MET A 142 24.11 2.00 -12.14
C MET A 142 22.62 2.33 -12.12
N VAL A 143 22.10 2.53 -10.92
CA VAL A 143 20.74 2.98 -10.66
C VAL A 143 20.78 4.39 -10.08
N ARG A 144 20.08 5.30 -10.76
CA ARG A 144 19.77 6.63 -10.25
C ARG A 144 18.54 6.55 -9.36
N VAL A 145 18.69 7.02 -8.13
CA VAL A 145 17.61 7.12 -7.15
C VAL A 145 17.20 8.58 -7.02
N ASP A 146 15.95 8.88 -7.37
CA ASP A 146 15.37 10.22 -7.30
C ASP A 146 14.35 10.31 -6.17
N VAL A 147 14.42 11.37 -5.37
CA VAL A 147 13.45 11.67 -4.31
C VAL A 147 12.70 12.95 -4.67
N SER A 148 11.38 12.87 -4.81
CA SER A 148 10.51 13.98 -5.19
C SER A 148 9.33 14.17 -4.23
N SER A 149 8.95 15.43 -4.02
CA SER A 149 7.76 15.81 -3.25
C SER A 149 7.41 17.27 -3.51
N LEU A 150 6.13 17.60 -3.34
CA LEU A 150 5.65 18.99 -3.31
C LEU A 150 6.10 19.73 -2.04
N SER A 151 6.53 19.02 -0.99
CA SER A 151 7.08 19.62 0.22
C SER A 151 8.61 19.56 0.20
N SER A 152 9.27 20.71 0.07
CA SER A 152 10.74 20.81 0.02
C SER A 152 11.42 20.36 1.32
N SER A 153 10.73 20.48 2.47
CA SER A 153 11.20 20.00 3.76
C SER A 153 11.10 18.47 3.87
N ALA A 154 9.97 17.90 3.44
CA ALA A 154 9.75 16.45 3.45
C ALA A 154 10.72 15.75 2.50
N LYS A 155 10.87 16.30 1.28
CA LYS A 155 11.82 15.83 0.25
C LYS A 155 13.24 15.71 0.81
N ARG A 156 13.75 16.78 1.45
CA ARG A 156 15.10 16.80 2.00
C ARG A 156 15.30 15.75 3.09
N LYS A 157 14.39 15.65 4.06
CA LYS A 157 14.48 14.65 5.13
C LYS A 157 14.50 13.21 4.61
N VAL A 158 13.62 12.89 3.65
CA VAL A 158 13.57 11.56 3.04
C VAL A 158 14.80 11.30 2.19
N ALA A 159 15.25 12.29 1.39
CA ALA A 159 16.46 12.17 0.60
C ALA A 159 17.69 11.89 1.48
N ASP A 160 17.87 12.67 2.55
CA ASP A 160 18.96 12.47 3.51
C ASP A 160 18.91 11.06 4.11
N ALA A 161 17.74 10.60 4.55
CA ALA A 161 17.60 9.26 5.13
C ALA A 161 17.88 8.13 4.12
N VAL A 162 17.30 8.23 2.93
CA VAL A 162 17.47 7.25 1.85
C VAL A 162 18.92 7.19 1.39
N PHE A 163 19.52 8.34 1.11
CA PHE A 163 20.89 8.40 0.61
C PHE A 163 21.90 8.02 1.67
N ASN A 164 21.72 8.42 2.94
CA ASN A 164 22.59 7.95 4.01
C ASN A 164 22.54 6.43 4.18
N GLU A 165 21.36 5.81 4.06
CA GLU A 165 21.25 4.35 4.17
C GLU A 165 21.89 3.68 2.95
N LEU A 166 21.58 4.11 1.73
CA LEU A 166 22.22 3.59 0.52
C LEU A 166 23.74 3.79 0.53
N ASP A 167 24.24 4.95 0.98
CA ASP A 167 25.66 5.22 1.15
C ASP A 167 26.31 4.28 2.15
N ARG A 168 25.60 3.80 3.18
CA ARG A 168 26.16 2.80 4.11
C ARG A 168 26.29 1.42 3.48
N HIS A 169 25.34 1.03 2.63
CA HIS A 169 25.35 -0.27 1.94
C HIS A 169 26.24 -0.28 0.70
N PHE A 170 26.40 0.85 0.03
CA PHE A 170 27.06 0.98 -1.27
C PHE A 170 28.22 2.01 -1.27
N ALA A 171 28.76 2.37 -0.09
CA ALA A 171 29.74 3.45 0.14
C ALA A 171 31.00 3.48 -0.76
N GLY A 172 31.25 2.40 -1.51
CA GLY A 172 32.40 2.31 -2.41
C GLY A 172 32.21 2.94 -3.79
N THR A 173 31.00 3.36 -4.18
CA THR A 173 30.68 3.64 -5.60
C THR A 173 29.83 4.89 -5.88
N ALA A 174 29.44 5.64 -4.85
CA ALA A 174 28.60 6.84 -5.03
C ALA A 174 29.37 7.98 -5.74
N THR A 175 28.92 8.36 -6.93
CA THR A 175 29.39 9.57 -7.63
C THR A 175 28.27 10.62 -7.59
N ASP A 176 28.44 11.70 -6.83
CA ASP A 176 27.52 12.84 -6.86
C ASP A 176 27.61 13.54 -8.22
N ARG A 177 26.48 13.74 -8.89
CA ARG A 177 26.35 14.56 -10.12
C ARG A 177 25.45 15.75 -9.87
#